data_AF-A0A7S3Y8T0-F1
#
_entry.id   AF-A0A7S3Y8T0-F1
#
_cell.length_a   1.000
_cell.length_b   1.000
_cell.length_c   1.000
_cell.angle_alpha   90.00
_cell.angle_beta   90.00
_cell.angle_gamma   90.00
#
_symmetry.space_group_name_H-M   'P 1'
#
loop_
_entity.id
_entity.type
_entity.pdbx_description
1 polymer ?
#
loop_
_entity_poly.entity_id
_entity_poly.type
_entity_poly.pdbx_seq_one_letter_code
_entity_poly.pdbx_strand_id
1 'polypeptide(L)'
;MVGHDSPYLLSQSFKGAASENPDLHFDIGDFNMNDMFSNKDASFEERVLIELNKRELYAPYLASIPIFMARGNHEGEFGFNMYNQSQSLYQTGDDMPTTSARARKAVFNNPEPDHFYTGNEEEYPFVGKLQNYFAFEWGDALFVTLDPYWPTKECEWPNGETTDEKNDDGKHEDGSIPLKKLICSPAGWQWTLGQAQYDWLTETLEDSDANHKFVFIHNFFKPRGGASDIPFYEWGGYGTSKPDDGTPGEWEFDTMRPGWAKPVHQLLVDNNVDVVMHGHDHVWAFEPQEEEGIIYQAIPKPNQLNWNQTIDNCDDGEYVNCKPSSGYTRVAVTEGSFRVEYVREALDPATNLRKAKSGDVMCGYTVTERGANETHSIQADANCLTSQWSSWQDDNGGEAQLLTQ
;
A
#
# COMPACT_ATOMS: atom_id res chain seq x y z
N MET A 1 -7.10 -7.55 -15.70
CA MET A 1 -6.73 -8.51 -14.65
C MET A 1 -5.47 -9.22 -15.12
N VAL A 2 -4.40 -9.11 -14.33
CA VAL A 2 -3.15 -9.83 -14.58
C VAL A 2 -3.39 -11.30 -14.26
N GLY A 3 -2.74 -12.24 -14.97
CA GLY A 3 -2.98 -13.69 -14.88
C GLY A 3 -2.72 -14.37 -13.51
N HIS A 4 -2.53 -13.58 -12.45
CA HIS A 4 -2.29 -14.04 -11.08
C HIS A 4 -3.43 -13.66 -10.11
N ASP A 5 -4.49 -12.98 -10.58
CA ASP A 5 -5.58 -12.45 -9.76
C ASP A 5 -6.92 -13.16 -10.05
N SER A 6 -7.73 -13.42 -9.01
CA SER A 6 -9.07 -14.00 -9.16
C SER A 6 -10.19 -13.04 -8.76
N PRO A 7 -11.11 -12.69 -9.68
CA PRO A 7 -12.28 -11.88 -9.33
C PRO A 7 -13.22 -12.63 -8.36
N TYR A 8 -13.24 -13.97 -8.41
CA TYR A 8 -14.03 -14.77 -7.48
C TYR A 8 -13.45 -14.70 -6.06
N LEU A 9 -12.13 -14.86 -5.91
CA LEU A 9 -11.45 -14.77 -4.62
C LEU A 9 -11.59 -13.37 -4.02
N LEU A 10 -11.48 -12.33 -4.86
CA LEU A 10 -11.75 -10.95 -4.46
C LEU A 10 -13.17 -10.80 -3.88
N SER A 11 -14.18 -11.31 -4.59
CA SER A 11 -15.57 -11.29 -4.12
C SER A 11 -15.76 -12.06 -2.81
N GLN A 12 -15.05 -13.17 -2.61
CA GLN A 12 -15.09 -13.93 -1.35
C GLN A 12 -14.48 -13.14 -0.20
N SER A 13 -13.28 -12.58 -0.39
CA SER A 13 -12.61 -11.73 0.60
C SER A 13 -13.49 -10.54 1.00
N PHE A 14 -14.11 -9.88 0.03
CA PHE A 14 -14.96 -8.71 0.31
C PHE A 14 -16.25 -9.09 1.03
N LYS A 15 -16.88 -10.22 0.66
CA LYS A 15 -18.06 -10.73 1.37
C LYS A 15 -17.71 -11.23 2.78
N GLY A 16 -16.56 -11.88 2.94
CA GLY A 16 -16.04 -12.34 4.22
C GLY A 16 -15.88 -11.16 5.17
N ALA A 17 -15.05 -10.19 4.78
CA ALA A 17 -14.80 -8.97 5.56
C ALA A 17 -16.10 -8.20 5.87
N ALA A 18 -16.99 -8.00 4.89
CA ALA A 18 -18.25 -7.30 5.13
C ALA A 18 -19.19 -8.05 6.07
N SER A 19 -19.18 -9.40 6.05
CA SER A 19 -20.04 -10.22 6.92
C SER A 19 -19.69 -10.12 8.41
N GLU A 20 -18.49 -9.60 8.70
CA GLU A 20 -18.05 -9.32 10.06
C GLU A 20 -18.60 -8.01 10.63
N ASN A 21 -19.29 -7.21 9.80
CA ASN A 21 -19.86 -5.90 10.13
C ASN A 21 -18.83 -4.90 10.70
N PRO A 22 -17.72 -4.63 9.99
CA PRO A 22 -16.74 -3.66 10.44
C PRO A 22 -17.33 -2.25 10.46
N ASP A 23 -16.87 -1.41 11.40
CA ASP A 23 -17.25 0.00 11.45
C ASP A 23 -16.65 0.81 10.30
N LEU A 24 -15.45 0.43 9.84
CA LEU A 24 -14.66 1.11 8.82
C LEU A 24 -13.99 0.07 7.92
N HIS A 25 -13.82 0.37 6.63
CA HIS A 25 -13.00 -0.43 5.71
C HIS A 25 -11.89 0.44 5.11
N PHE A 26 -10.64 0.00 5.24
CA PHE A 26 -9.49 0.63 4.59
C PHE A 26 -9.05 -0.21 3.40
N ASP A 27 -9.03 0.40 2.22
CA ASP A 27 -8.38 -0.13 1.04
C ASP A 27 -7.02 0.57 0.90
N ILE A 28 -5.93 -0.20 1.02
CA ILE A 28 -4.57 0.36 1.07
C ILE A 28 -3.94 0.40 -0.32
N GLY A 29 -4.71 0.66 -1.39
CA GLY A 29 -4.20 0.90 -2.75
C GLY A 29 -4.08 -0.35 -3.64
N ASP A 30 -3.69 -0.14 -4.89
CA ASP A 30 -3.69 -1.15 -5.96
C ASP A 30 -5.08 -1.80 -6.19
N PHE A 31 -6.13 -0.99 -6.11
CA PHE A 31 -7.48 -1.45 -6.42
C PHE A 31 -7.93 -1.02 -7.82
N ASN A 32 -7.74 0.25 -8.17
CA ASN A 32 -8.40 0.84 -9.34
C ASN A 32 -7.69 0.47 -10.64
N MET A 33 -6.37 0.24 -10.59
CA MET A 33 -5.59 -0.29 -11.72
C MET A 33 -5.66 0.59 -12.97
N ASN A 34 -5.66 1.91 -12.77
CA ASN A 34 -5.77 2.95 -13.78
C ASN A 34 -4.54 3.05 -14.71
N ASP A 35 -3.43 2.39 -14.37
CA ASP A 35 -2.18 2.33 -15.13
C ASP A 35 -1.93 0.98 -15.84
N MET A 36 -2.64 -0.10 -15.45
CA MET A 36 -2.36 -1.50 -15.82
C MET A 36 -3.07 -2.02 -17.08
N PHE A 37 -3.61 -1.14 -17.91
CA PHE A 37 -4.22 -1.49 -19.19
C PHE A 37 -3.53 -0.73 -20.32
N SER A 38 -3.99 -0.89 -21.56
CA SER A 38 -3.69 -0.02 -22.71
C SER A 38 -4.08 1.47 -22.52
N ASN A 39 -4.16 1.92 -21.26
CA ASN A 39 -4.87 3.06 -20.71
C ASN A 39 -3.94 4.19 -20.27
N LYS A 40 -2.68 4.19 -20.72
CA LYS A 40 -1.87 5.42 -20.61
C LYS A 40 -2.55 6.58 -21.34
N ASP A 41 -3.30 6.27 -22.40
CA ASP A 41 -4.10 7.21 -23.18
C ASP A 41 -5.61 7.13 -22.90
N ALA A 42 -6.03 6.48 -21.79
CA ALA A 42 -7.45 6.38 -21.46
C ALA A 42 -8.03 7.78 -21.17
N SER A 43 -9.16 8.06 -21.79
CA SER A 43 -9.97 9.25 -21.56
C SER A 43 -10.53 9.30 -20.13
N PHE A 44 -10.96 10.48 -19.72
CA PHE A 44 -11.64 10.67 -18.43
C PHE A 44 -12.86 9.74 -18.28
N GLU A 45 -13.68 9.61 -19.32
CA GLU A 45 -14.87 8.74 -19.33
C GLU A 45 -14.50 7.26 -19.17
N GLU A 46 -13.42 6.80 -19.81
CA GLU A 46 -12.95 5.42 -19.67
C GLU A 46 -12.45 5.16 -18.24
N ARG A 47 -11.75 6.11 -17.62
CA ARG A 47 -11.35 6.00 -16.21
C ARG A 47 -12.58 5.94 -15.31
N VAL A 48 -13.58 6.79 -15.51
CA VAL A 48 -14.85 6.72 -14.74
C VAL A 48 -15.53 5.36 -14.88
N LEU A 49 -15.49 4.73 -16.07
CA LEU A 49 -16.01 3.38 -16.24
C LEU A 49 -15.20 2.32 -15.48
N ILE A 50 -13.88 2.45 -15.40
CA ILE A 50 -13.04 1.58 -14.55
C ILE A 50 -13.49 1.72 -13.10
N GLU A 51 -13.61 2.94 -12.60
CA GLU A 51 -14.05 3.24 -11.23
C GLU A 51 -15.44 2.66 -10.93
N LEU A 52 -16.40 2.81 -11.84
CA LEU A 52 -17.74 2.24 -11.69
C LEU A 52 -17.74 0.71 -11.65
N ASN A 53 -16.94 0.06 -12.52
CA ASN A 53 -16.79 -1.40 -12.51
C ASN A 53 -16.17 -1.89 -11.19
N LYS A 54 -15.22 -1.12 -10.65
CA LYS A 54 -14.57 -1.39 -9.36
C LYS A 54 -15.55 -1.19 -8.19
N ARG A 55 -16.43 -0.20 -8.27
CA ARG A 55 -17.47 0.05 -7.25
C ARG A 55 -18.43 -1.13 -7.08
N GLU A 56 -18.75 -1.85 -8.15
CA GLU A 56 -19.60 -3.05 -8.04
C GLU A 56 -19.00 -4.13 -7.14
N LEU A 57 -17.66 -4.23 -7.09
CA LEU A 57 -16.97 -5.20 -6.23
C LEU A 57 -17.15 -4.86 -4.75
N TYR A 58 -17.19 -3.57 -4.41
CA TYR A 58 -17.49 -3.10 -3.05
C TYR A 58 -18.97 -3.19 -2.66
N ALA A 59 -19.86 -3.71 -3.51
CA ALA A 59 -21.28 -3.87 -3.18
C ALA A 59 -21.57 -4.46 -1.78
N PRO A 60 -20.77 -5.40 -1.22
CA PRO A 60 -20.97 -5.87 0.16
C PRO A 60 -20.86 -4.78 1.24
N TYR A 61 -20.10 -3.71 1.00
CA TYR A 61 -19.84 -2.63 1.95
C TYR A 61 -20.77 -1.42 1.79
N LEU A 62 -21.11 -1.07 0.54
CA LEU A 62 -21.69 0.23 0.16
C LEU A 62 -23.03 0.59 0.83
N ALA A 63 -23.71 -0.36 1.48
CA ALA A 63 -24.95 -0.09 2.19
C ALA A 63 -24.74 0.52 3.58
N SER A 64 -23.61 0.27 4.24
CA SER A 64 -23.45 0.59 5.67
C SER A 64 -22.02 0.77 6.17
N ILE A 65 -20.99 0.50 5.36
CA ILE A 65 -19.59 0.51 5.79
C ILE A 65 -18.85 1.60 5.00
N PRO A 66 -18.35 2.68 5.66
CA PRO A 66 -17.48 3.66 5.04
C PRO A 66 -16.19 3.02 4.51
N ILE A 67 -15.75 3.44 3.32
CA ILE A 67 -14.53 2.97 2.68
C ILE A 67 -13.54 4.14 2.62
N PHE A 68 -12.34 3.93 3.14
CA PHE A 68 -11.22 4.88 3.12
C PHE A 68 -10.10 4.30 2.26
N MET A 69 -9.57 5.10 1.33
CA MET A 69 -8.62 4.62 0.33
C MET A 69 -7.26 5.29 0.49
N ALA A 70 -6.21 4.50 0.67
CA ALA A 70 -4.84 4.96 0.45
C ALA A 70 -4.52 4.92 -1.05
N ARG A 71 -3.57 5.76 -1.45
CA ARG A 71 -3.05 5.79 -2.82
C ARG A 71 -2.03 4.68 -2.99
N GLY A 72 -2.14 3.87 -4.05
CA GLY A 72 -1.12 2.93 -4.49
C GLY A 72 -0.59 3.27 -5.89
N ASN A 73 0.41 2.50 -6.33
CA ASN A 73 1.07 2.70 -7.62
C ASN A 73 0.09 2.49 -8.78
N HIS A 74 -0.85 1.58 -8.65
CA HIS A 74 -1.74 1.25 -9.74
C HIS A 74 -2.96 2.18 -9.86
N GLU A 75 -3.13 3.16 -8.98
CA GLU A 75 -4.24 4.10 -9.09
C GLU A 75 -3.98 5.22 -10.13
N GLY A 76 -2.78 5.31 -10.70
CA GLY A 76 -2.46 6.24 -11.79
C GLY A 76 -2.27 7.71 -11.38
N GLU A 77 -2.19 8.02 -10.08
CA GLU A 77 -2.01 9.39 -9.58
C GLU A 77 -0.57 9.67 -9.09
N PHE A 78 0.42 9.16 -9.82
CA PHE A 78 1.83 9.50 -9.62
C PHE A 78 2.13 10.95 -10.02
N GLY A 79 2.71 11.75 -9.12
CA GLY A 79 3.09 13.14 -9.41
C GLY A 79 4.03 13.27 -10.61
N PHE A 80 5.05 12.41 -10.71
CA PHE A 80 6.03 12.43 -11.81
C PHE A 80 5.41 12.14 -13.18
N ASN A 81 4.25 11.49 -13.25
CA ASN A 81 3.54 11.29 -14.51
C ASN A 81 2.93 12.59 -15.04
N MET A 82 2.62 13.57 -14.18
CA MET A 82 2.17 14.91 -14.62
C MET A 82 3.29 15.65 -15.38
N TYR A 83 4.53 15.42 -14.98
CA TYR A 83 5.71 16.08 -15.56
C TYR A 83 6.23 15.39 -16.81
N ASN A 84 6.10 14.05 -16.87
CA ASN A 84 6.61 13.22 -17.97
C ASN A 84 5.59 13.00 -19.09
N GLN A 85 4.29 13.17 -18.85
CA GLN A 85 3.28 13.23 -19.89
C GLN A 85 3.22 14.69 -20.38
N SER A 86 3.64 14.94 -21.63
CA SER A 86 3.74 16.25 -22.31
C SER A 86 3.17 17.45 -21.55
N GLN A 87 3.96 18.52 -21.32
CA GLN A 87 3.50 19.77 -20.68
C GLN A 87 2.19 20.34 -21.24
N SER A 88 1.81 19.99 -22.47
CA SER A 88 0.52 20.36 -23.06
C SER A 88 -0.69 19.70 -22.37
N LEU A 89 -0.58 18.45 -21.90
CA LEU A 89 -1.66 17.72 -21.23
C LEU A 89 -1.89 18.23 -19.81
N TYR A 90 -0.80 18.56 -19.09
CA TYR A 90 -0.89 19.19 -17.77
C TYR A 90 -1.66 20.52 -17.80
N GLN A 91 -1.49 21.31 -18.87
CA GLN A 91 -2.18 22.60 -19.03
C GLN A 91 -3.69 22.47 -19.29
N THR A 92 -4.15 21.29 -19.74
CA THR A 92 -5.58 21.03 -20.00
C THR A 92 -6.23 20.15 -18.94
N GLY A 93 -5.44 19.56 -18.03
CA GLY A 93 -5.92 18.61 -17.02
C GLY A 93 -6.26 17.24 -17.60
N ASP A 94 -5.67 16.91 -18.75
CA ASP A 94 -5.88 15.64 -19.46
C ASP A 94 -4.72 14.65 -19.23
N ASP A 95 -3.78 14.97 -18.34
CA ASP A 95 -2.75 14.03 -17.89
C ASP A 95 -3.36 12.90 -17.03
N MET A 96 -2.68 11.75 -16.99
CA MET A 96 -3.14 10.56 -16.26
C MET A 96 -3.40 10.82 -14.77
N PRO A 97 -2.52 11.50 -14.00
CA PRO A 97 -2.81 11.78 -12.59
C PRO A 97 -4.07 12.63 -12.40
N THR A 98 -4.20 13.74 -13.13
CA THR A 98 -5.38 14.61 -13.04
C THR A 98 -6.66 13.86 -13.41
N THR A 99 -6.65 13.10 -14.51
CA THR A 99 -7.84 12.36 -14.98
C THR A 99 -8.19 11.19 -14.06
N SER A 100 -7.21 10.49 -13.49
CA SER A 100 -7.42 9.41 -12.52
C SER A 100 -8.00 9.94 -11.21
N ALA A 101 -7.46 11.06 -10.69
CA ALA A 101 -7.98 11.71 -9.48
C ALA A 101 -9.43 12.18 -9.66
N ARG A 102 -9.74 12.83 -10.79
CA ARG A 102 -11.11 13.25 -11.11
C ARG A 102 -12.06 12.04 -11.25
N ALA A 103 -11.60 10.97 -11.89
CA ALA A 103 -12.43 9.77 -12.09
C ALA A 103 -12.73 9.08 -10.76
N ARG A 104 -11.71 8.88 -9.92
CA ARG A 104 -11.88 8.37 -8.56
C ARG A 104 -12.88 9.22 -7.79
N LYS A 105 -12.67 10.54 -7.68
CA LYS A 105 -13.58 11.44 -6.94
C LYS A 105 -15.03 11.43 -7.46
N ALA A 106 -15.26 11.06 -8.73
CA ALA A 106 -16.61 10.89 -9.26
C ALA A 106 -17.34 9.65 -8.70
N VAL A 107 -16.62 8.69 -8.12
CA VAL A 107 -17.15 7.38 -7.70
C VAL A 107 -16.82 7.05 -6.23
N PHE A 108 -15.59 7.26 -5.81
CA PHE A 108 -15.03 7.05 -4.48
C PHE A 108 -14.46 8.36 -3.95
N ASN A 109 -15.19 9.00 -3.03
CA ASN A 109 -14.69 10.18 -2.33
C ASN A 109 -14.06 9.74 -1.02
N ASN A 110 -12.81 10.14 -0.83
CA ASN A 110 -12.19 10.15 0.47
C ASN A 110 -12.60 11.43 1.21
N PRO A 111 -12.36 11.51 2.53
CA PRO A 111 -12.65 12.71 3.29
C PRO A 111 -11.93 13.95 2.76
N GLU A 112 -12.59 15.11 2.90
CA GLU A 112 -11.97 16.42 2.82
C GLU A 112 -11.87 17.01 4.22
N PRO A 113 -10.87 17.87 4.50
CA PRO A 113 -10.74 18.51 5.80
C PRO A 113 -12.00 19.30 6.18
N ASP A 114 -12.53 19.02 7.37
CA ASP A 114 -13.66 19.71 7.99
C ASP A 114 -13.52 19.73 9.52
N HIS A 115 -14.63 19.68 10.27
CA HIS A 115 -14.60 19.67 11.73
C HIS A 115 -14.33 18.29 12.34
N PHE A 116 -14.40 17.22 11.54
CA PHE A 116 -14.17 15.84 11.95
C PHE A 116 -12.91 15.26 11.31
N TYR A 117 -12.68 15.53 10.03
CA TYR A 117 -11.51 15.08 9.30
C TYR A 117 -10.46 16.19 9.19
N THR A 118 -9.19 15.84 9.34
CA THR A 118 -8.05 16.65 8.90
C THR A 118 -7.42 16.01 7.65
N GLY A 119 -6.58 16.73 6.91
CA GLY A 119 -5.96 16.20 5.70
C GLY A 119 -5.53 17.28 4.71
N ASN A 120 -5.39 16.89 3.46
CA ASN A 120 -4.92 17.79 2.40
C ASN A 120 -5.89 18.95 2.12
N GLU A 121 -5.47 20.18 2.44
CA GLU A 121 -6.22 21.40 2.13
C GLU A 121 -5.86 22.01 0.76
N GLU A 122 -4.81 21.53 0.10
CA GLU A 122 -4.31 22.10 -1.14
C GLU A 122 -5.27 21.85 -2.32
N GLU A 123 -5.55 22.91 -3.05
CA GLU A 123 -6.39 22.90 -4.25
C GLU A 123 -5.52 22.69 -5.50
N TYR A 124 -5.80 21.61 -6.23
CA TYR A 124 -5.09 21.31 -7.48
C TYR A 124 -5.94 21.71 -8.70
N PRO A 125 -5.34 22.35 -9.72
CA PRO A 125 -6.03 22.66 -10.96
C PRO A 125 -6.78 21.43 -11.51
N PHE A 126 -8.03 21.65 -11.96
CA PHE A 126 -8.93 20.63 -12.53
C PHE A 126 -9.44 19.54 -11.57
N VAL A 127 -8.78 19.28 -10.44
CA VAL A 127 -9.17 18.25 -9.45
C VAL A 127 -9.90 18.83 -8.25
N GLY A 128 -9.49 20.03 -7.80
CA GLY A 128 -9.81 20.56 -6.48
C GLY A 128 -8.93 19.92 -5.39
N LYS A 129 -9.44 19.79 -4.15
CA LYS A 129 -8.79 19.01 -3.09
C LYS A 129 -8.57 17.55 -3.51
N LEU A 130 -7.38 17.01 -3.29
CA LEU A 130 -7.03 15.66 -3.77
C LEU A 130 -7.69 14.53 -2.99
N GLN A 131 -7.99 14.72 -1.70
CA GLN A 131 -8.48 13.65 -0.82
C GLN A 131 -7.51 12.44 -0.78
N ASN A 132 -6.21 12.70 -0.79
CA ASN A 132 -5.14 11.71 -0.94
C ASN A 132 -4.47 11.33 0.39
N TYR A 133 -4.38 12.27 1.33
CA TYR A 133 -4.00 12.02 2.72
C TYR A 133 -4.99 12.72 3.66
N PHE A 134 -5.32 12.05 4.76
CA PHE A 134 -6.33 12.48 5.72
C PHE A 134 -6.17 11.73 7.05
N ALA A 135 -6.75 12.27 8.11
CA ALA A 135 -6.82 11.61 9.39
C ALA A 135 -8.11 11.94 10.14
N PHE A 136 -8.49 11.07 11.06
CA PHE A 136 -9.61 11.26 11.98
C PHE A 136 -9.47 10.34 13.19
N GLU A 137 -10.11 10.74 14.29
CA GLU A 137 -10.24 9.90 15.47
C GLU A 137 -11.59 9.19 15.47
N TRP A 138 -11.59 7.89 15.80
CA TRP A 138 -12.80 7.10 15.95
C TRP A 138 -12.64 6.09 17.09
N GLY A 139 -13.47 6.24 18.12
CA GLY A 139 -13.31 5.46 19.35
C GLY A 139 -12.05 5.89 20.11
N ASP A 140 -11.16 4.93 20.34
CA ASP A 140 -9.92 5.12 21.13
C ASP A 140 -8.67 5.28 20.24
N ALA A 141 -8.87 5.52 18.94
CA ALA A 141 -7.82 5.46 17.95
C ALA A 141 -7.84 6.62 16.95
N LEU A 142 -6.64 7.07 16.60
CA LEU A 142 -6.36 7.92 15.44
C LEU A 142 -6.06 7.05 14.22
N PHE A 143 -6.68 7.36 13.09
CA PHE A 143 -6.41 6.73 11.80
C PHE A 143 -5.83 7.78 10.85
N VAL A 144 -4.64 7.53 10.31
CA VAL A 144 -3.90 8.44 9.41
C VAL A 144 -3.63 7.74 8.09
N THR A 145 -4.04 8.28 6.97
CA THR A 145 -3.71 7.77 5.63
C THR A 145 -2.74 8.71 4.93
N LEU A 146 -1.67 8.16 4.37
CA LEU A 146 -0.60 8.88 3.67
C LEU A 146 -0.62 8.62 2.16
N ASP A 147 -0.08 9.57 1.41
CA ASP A 147 0.12 9.49 -0.04
C ASP A 147 1.57 9.85 -0.43
N PRO A 148 2.42 8.85 -0.73
CA PRO A 148 3.78 9.07 -1.22
C PRO A 148 3.85 9.26 -2.74
N TYR A 149 2.73 9.17 -3.46
CA TYR A 149 2.72 9.12 -4.92
C TYR A 149 2.56 10.49 -5.57
N TRP A 150 1.53 11.23 -5.18
CA TRP A 150 1.28 12.58 -5.71
C TRP A 150 2.43 13.56 -5.46
N PRO A 151 2.98 13.67 -4.24
CA PRO A 151 4.13 14.54 -3.96
C PRO A 151 5.44 14.11 -4.64
N THR A 152 5.58 12.86 -5.07
CA THR A 152 6.77 12.37 -5.78
C THR A 152 6.76 12.81 -7.24
N LYS A 153 7.58 13.80 -7.56
CA LYS A 153 7.60 14.49 -8.87
C LYS A 153 8.78 14.10 -9.76
N GLU A 154 9.76 13.42 -9.19
CA GLU A 154 10.96 12.99 -9.88
C GLU A 154 11.00 11.46 -9.99
N CYS A 155 11.61 10.97 -11.05
CA CYS A 155 11.89 9.57 -11.23
C CYS A 155 13.20 9.41 -12.02
N GLU A 156 13.88 8.28 -11.86
CA GLU A 156 15.02 7.93 -12.70
C GLU A 156 14.57 7.12 -13.91
N TRP A 157 15.07 7.52 -15.08
CA TRP A 157 15.05 6.67 -16.26
C TRP A 157 16.10 5.59 -16.06
N PRO A 158 15.83 4.31 -16.38
CA PRO A 158 16.88 3.31 -16.38
C PRO A 158 18.02 3.83 -17.24
N ASN A 159 19.19 4.02 -16.63
CA ASN A 159 20.37 4.57 -17.26
C ASN A 159 20.76 3.73 -18.48
N GLY A 160 20.25 4.06 -19.66
CA GLY A 160 20.84 3.71 -20.95
C GLY A 160 21.18 2.24 -21.25
N GLU A 161 20.86 1.26 -20.41
CA GLU A 161 21.18 -0.15 -20.69
C GLU A 161 20.29 -0.65 -21.82
N THR A 162 20.84 -0.55 -23.02
CA THR A 162 20.44 -1.33 -24.17
C THR A 162 20.70 -2.80 -23.84
N THR A 163 19.69 -3.51 -23.35
CA THR A 163 19.62 -4.94 -23.66
C THR A 163 19.40 -5.01 -25.16
N ASP A 164 20.49 -5.26 -25.88
CA ASP A 164 20.55 -5.29 -27.33
C ASP A 164 19.58 -6.33 -27.91
N GLU A 165 18.52 -5.83 -28.52
CA GLU A 165 18.18 -6.21 -29.90
C GLU A 165 18.02 -4.90 -30.69
N LYS A 166 19.15 -4.28 -31.06
CA LYS A 166 19.19 -3.15 -31.99
C LYS A 166 20.04 -3.53 -33.19
N ASN A 167 19.56 -3.21 -34.39
CA ASN A 167 20.43 -2.97 -35.54
C ASN A 167 21.08 -1.57 -35.37
N ASP A 168 22.21 -1.34 -36.05
CA ASP A 168 23.14 -0.19 -35.88
C ASP A 168 22.55 1.24 -36.09
N ASP A 169 21.25 1.39 -36.35
CA ASP A 169 20.55 2.68 -36.44
C ASP A 169 19.56 2.93 -35.29
N GLY A 170 19.48 2.01 -34.33
CA GLY A 170 18.70 2.18 -33.10
C GLY A 170 17.19 2.17 -33.27
N LYS A 171 16.67 1.69 -34.41
CA LYS A 171 15.24 1.51 -34.69
C LYS A 171 14.91 0.04 -34.91
N HIS A 172 13.67 -0.38 -34.62
CA HIS A 172 13.11 -1.55 -35.29
C HIS A 172 12.90 -1.22 -36.78
N GLU A 173 12.86 -2.23 -37.67
CA GLU A 173 12.70 -2.06 -39.12
C GLU A 173 11.47 -1.24 -39.54
N ASP A 174 10.51 -1.01 -38.64
CA ASP A 174 9.31 -0.18 -38.85
C ASP A 174 9.40 1.26 -38.30
N GLY A 175 10.51 1.62 -37.64
CA GLY A 175 10.72 2.94 -37.04
C GLY A 175 10.00 3.21 -35.72
N SER A 176 9.37 2.21 -35.11
CA SER A 176 8.73 2.33 -33.79
C SER A 176 9.74 2.31 -32.64
N ILE A 177 9.43 3.07 -31.59
CA ILE A 177 10.13 3.01 -30.30
C ILE A 177 9.40 1.95 -29.45
N PRO A 178 10.05 0.91 -28.93
CA PRO A 178 9.37 -0.12 -28.16
C PRO A 178 8.75 0.46 -26.87
N LEU A 179 7.43 0.30 -26.73
CA LEU A 179 6.60 0.80 -25.62
C LEU A 179 7.03 0.33 -24.22
N LYS A 180 7.83 -0.74 -24.13
CA LYS A 180 8.39 -1.25 -22.87
C LYS A 180 9.44 -0.30 -22.24
N LYS A 181 9.97 0.65 -23.01
CA LYS A 181 11.17 1.42 -22.64
C LYS A 181 10.90 2.80 -22.04
N LEU A 182 9.65 3.10 -21.66
CA LEU A 182 9.23 4.43 -21.18
C LEU A 182 8.66 4.45 -19.74
N ILE A 183 9.15 3.59 -18.83
CA ILE A 183 8.74 3.63 -17.41
C ILE A 183 9.93 4.13 -16.60
N CYS A 184 9.89 5.42 -16.29
CA CYS A 184 10.73 6.05 -15.29
C CYS A 184 10.17 5.69 -13.91
N SER A 185 11.02 5.28 -12.96
CA SER A 185 10.61 4.87 -11.61
C SER A 185 11.35 5.72 -10.59
N PRO A 186 10.67 6.28 -9.57
CA PRO A 186 11.37 6.93 -8.48
C PRO A 186 12.25 5.92 -7.74
N ALA A 187 13.44 6.36 -7.37
CA ALA A 187 14.39 5.60 -6.60
C ALA A 187 14.82 6.39 -5.37
N GLY A 188 14.82 5.73 -4.22
CA GLY A 188 15.36 6.26 -2.99
C GLY A 188 14.78 7.62 -2.58
N TRP A 189 15.63 8.62 -2.42
CA TRP A 189 15.27 9.98 -1.97
C TRP A 189 14.29 10.73 -2.87
N GLN A 190 14.00 10.23 -4.08
CA GLN A 190 12.96 10.79 -4.95
C GLN A 190 11.56 10.56 -4.40
N TRP A 191 11.34 9.42 -3.72
CA TRP A 191 10.10 9.19 -3.00
C TRP A 191 9.97 10.16 -1.84
N THR A 192 8.80 10.77 -1.72
CA THR A 192 8.56 11.77 -0.68
C THR A 192 7.10 11.91 -0.33
N LEU A 193 6.78 12.21 0.92
CA LEU A 193 5.48 12.74 1.35
C LEU A 193 5.33 14.22 0.92
N GLY A 194 6.43 14.91 0.63
CA GLY A 194 6.46 16.35 0.41
C GLY A 194 6.27 17.14 1.72
N GLN A 195 6.77 18.39 1.73
CA GLN A 195 6.79 19.23 2.93
C GLN A 195 5.40 19.39 3.56
N ALA A 196 4.38 19.71 2.76
CA ALA A 196 3.04 20.00 3.27
C ALA A 196 2.41 18.81 4.02
N GLN A 197 2.58 17.59 3.48
CA GLN A 197 2.07 16.39 4.14
C GLN A 197 2.91 16.01 5.35
N TYR A 198 4.23 16.22 5.33
CA TYR A 198 5.09 15.98 6.49
C TYR A 198 4.77 16.92 7.67
N ASP A 199 4.58 18.20 7.38
CA ASP A 199 4.20 19.20 8.39
C ASP A 199 2.81 18.86 8.96
N TRP A 200 1.85 18.57 8.08
CA TRP A 200 0.51 18.12 8.48
C TRP A 200 0.54 16.83 9.33
N LEU A 201 1.36 15.85 8.96
CA LEU A 201 1.53 14.61 9.71
C LEU A 201 2.10 14.89 11.09
N THR A 202 3.09 15.77 11.17
CA THR A 202 3.70 16.20 12.44
C THR A 202 2.65 16.80 13.36
N GLU A 203 1.91 17.80 12.89
CA GLU A 203 0.83 18.45 13.65
C GLU A 203 -0.25 17.45 14.06
N THR A 204 -0.72 16.61 13.13
CA THR A 204 -1.76 15.60 13.39
C THR A 204 -1.36 14.61 14.49
N LEU A 205 -0.09 14.19 14.50
CA LEU A 205 0.40 13.23 15.49
C LEU A 205 0.68 13.87 16.86
N GLU A 206 1.22 15.09 16.87
CA GLU A 206 1.56 15.84 18.10
C GLU A 206 0.31 16.37 18.82
N ASP A 207 -0.76 16.69 18.08
CA ASP A 207 -2.01 17.21 18.64
C ASP A 207 -3.00 16.11 19.08
N SER A 208 -2.75 14.83 18.73
CA SER A 208 -3.64 13.71 19.06
C SER A 208 -3.29 13.05 20.39
N ASP A 209 -4.28 13.00 21.27
CA ASP A 209 -4.27 12.28 22.55
C ASP A 209 -4.83 10.84 22.43
N ALA A 210 -5.05 10.33 21.21
CA ALA A 210 -5.58 8.98 21.02
C ALA A 210 -4.63 7.92 21.59
N ASN A 211 -5.19 6.91 22.29
CA ASN A 211 -4.40 5.85 22.91
C ASN A 211 -3.75 4.92 21.88
N HIS A 212 -4.39 4.74 20.72
CA HIS A 212 -3.84 3.99 19.61
C HIS A 212 -3.74 4.86 18.36
N LYS A 213 -2.67 4.71 17.58
CA LYS A 213 -2.48 5.46 16.33
C LYS A 213 -2.09 4.51 15.19
N PHE A 214 -2.91 4.49 14.15
CA PHE A 214 -2.73 3.67 12.95
C PHE A 214 -2.36 4.54 11.76
N VAL A 215 -1.28 4.19 11.07
CA VAL A 215 -0.87 4.83 9.81
C VAL A 215 -1.08 3.85 8.66
N PHE A 216 -1.70 4.31 7.58
CA PHE A 216 -1.97 3.54 6.37
C PHE A 216 -1.24 4.16 5.19
N ILE A 217 -0.47 3.36 4.46
CA ILE A 217 0.29 3.79 3.28
C ILE A 217 0.48 2.60 2.35
N HIS A 218 0.36 2.74 1.03
CA HIS A 218 0.52 1.57 0.14
C HIS A 218 1.92 0.96 0.20
N ASN A 219 2.95 1.80 0.09
CA ASN A 219 4.36 1.48 0.31
C ASN A 219 5.11 2.81 0.52
N PHE A 220 6.30 2.82 1.10
CA PHE A 220 7.00 4.07 1.40
C PHE A 220 7.94 4.54 0.27
N PHE A 221 8.91 3.72 -0.18
CA PHE A 221 9.88 4.15 -1.21
C PHE A 221 10.55 3.04 -2.04
N LYS A 222 10.24 1.76 -1.79
CA LYS A 222 10.72 0.64 -2.61
C LYS A 222 9.50 -0.15 -3.09
N PRO A 223 9.57 -0.79 -4.28
CA PRO A 223 8.51 -1.68 -4.75
C PRO A 223 8.40 -3.00 -3.96
N ARG A 224 9.26 -3.27 -2.98
CA ARG A 224 9.08 -4.34 -1.98
C ARG A 224 9.89 -4.06 -0.74
N GLY A 225 9.34 -4.36 0.42
CA GLY A 225 10.06 -4.38 1.69
C GLY A 225 9.24 -3.77 2.80
N GLY A 226 9.31 -4.41 3.96
CA GLY A 226 8.63 -3.99 5.18
C GLY A 226 9.62 -3.37 6.16
N ALA A 227 9.76 -3.97 7.34
CA ALA A 227 10.62 -3.41 8.39
C ALA A 227 12.11 -3.29 8.00
N SER A 228 12.58 -4.12 7.07
CA SER A 228 13.98 -4.08 6.59
C SER A 228 14.34 -2.79 5.85
N ASP A 229 13.35 -2.01 5.44
CA ASP A 229 13.51 -0.75 4.74
C ASP A 229 13.52 0.47 5.67
N ILE A 230 13.02 0.35 6.91
CA ILE A 230 12.87 1.46 7.86
C ILE A 230 14.06 2.44 7.91
N PRO A 231 15.33 1.99 7.94
CA PRO A 231 16.48 2.89 8.08
C PRO A 231 16.69 3.83 6.88
N PHE A 232 16.11 3.57 5.72
CA PHE A 232 16.55 4.25 4.50
C PHE A 232 15.72 5.49 4.14
N TYR A 233 16.39 6.41 3.44
CA TYR A 233 15.82 7.59 2.78
C TYR A 233 14.98 8.49 3.68
N GLU A 234 13.87 9.03 3.17
CA GLU A 234 12.98 9.91 3.93
C GLU A 234 12.43 9.25 5.20
N TRP A 235 12.35 7.92 5.20
CA TRP A 235 11.77 7.16 6.30
C TRP A 235 12.72 7.06 7.49
N GLY A 236 13.98 6.65 7.28
CA GLY A 236 14.96 6.47 8.37
C GLY A 236 16.22 7.33 8.31
N GLY A 237 16.45 8.04 7.21
CA GLY A 237 17.47 9.07 7.08
C GLY A 237 18.78 8.66 6.40
N TYR A 238 19.01 7.37 6.18
CA TYR A 238 20.26 6.85 5.63
C TYR A 238 20.20 6.61 4.11
N GLY A 239 21.31 6.83 3.41
CA GLY A 239 21.43 6.63 1.95
C GLY A 239 21.51 5.17 1.49
N THR A 240 21.65 4.97 0.17
CA THR A 240 21.62 3.65 -0.53
C THR A 240 22.83 2.77 -0.37
N SER A 241 23.83 3.20 0.39
CA SER A 241 24.97 2.35 0.68
C SER A 241 24.58 1.33 1.76
N LYS A 242 23.60 0.46 1.46
CA LYS A 242 23.40 -0.80 2.20
C LYS A 242 24.58 -1.69 1.82
N PRO A 243 25.58 -1.92 2.69
CA PRO A 243 26.54 -2.98 2.43
C PRO A 243 25.77 -4.31 2.41
N ASP A 244 26.34 -5.35 1.80
CA ASP A 244 25.69 -6.68 1.72
C ASP A 244 25.31 -7.26 3.11
N ASP A 245 25.82 -6.66 4.20
CA ASP A 245 25.52 -6.99 5.59
C ASP A 245 24.24 -6.36 6.16
N GLY A 246 23.56 -5.51 5.38
CA GLY A 246 22.29 -4.88 5.77
C GLY A 246 22.42 -3.65 6.67
N THR A 247 23.63 -3.14 6.91
CA THR A 247 23.80 -1.91 7.70
C THR A 247 23.38 -0.65 6.92
N PRO A 248 22.81 0.38 7.58
CA PRO A 248 22.50 1.64 6.91
C PRO A 248 23.78 2.35 6.43
N GLY A 249 23.68 3.04 5.30
CA GLY A 249 24.78 3.81 4.71
C GLY A 249 25.11 5.09 5.48
N GLU A 250 25.59 6.11 4.79
CA GLU A 250 25.81 7.43 5.40
C GLU A 250 24.47 8.10 5.77
N TRP A 251 24.47 8.90 6.84
CA TRP A 251 23.35 9.75 7.19
C TRP A 251 23.23 10.90 6.18
N GLU A 252 22.12 10.95 5.45
CA GLU A 252 21.89 11.90 4.35
C GLU A 252 20.67 12.80 4.58
N PHE A 253 19.87 12.53 5.62
CA PHE A 253 18.59 13.19 5.88
C PHE A 253 18.67 14.72 5.86
N ASP A 254 19.59 15.32 6.62
CA ASP A 254 19.70 16.78 6.72
C ASP A 254 20.00 17.46 5.37
N THR A 255 20.66 16.72 4.48
CA THR A 255 20.97 17.18 3.12
C THR A 255 19.78 17.01 2.19
N MET A 256 19.09 15.87 2.29
CA MET A 256 18.04 15.48 1.36
C MET A 256 16.65 16.01 1.74
N ARG A 257 16.45 16.38 3.02
CA ARG A 257 15.22 16.97 3.58
C ARG A 257 15.54 18.19 4.45
N PRO A 258 16.15 19.24 3.87
CA PRO A 258 16.50 20.43 4.62
C PRO A 258 15.25 21.09 5.20
N GLY A 259 15.25 21.29 6.52
CA GLY A 259 14.14 21.90 7.26
C GLY A 259 13.15 20.92 7.87
N TRP A 260 13.24 19.63 7.57
CA TRP A 260 12.48 18.61 8.29
C TRP A 260 13.15 18.35 9.63
N ALA A 261 12.34 18.13 10.68
CA ALA A 261 12.86 17.98 12.04
C ALA A 261 13.56 16.62 12.25
N LYS A 262 13.04 15.56 11.62
CA LYS A 262 13.48 14.17 11.78
C LYS A 262 12.92 13.27 10.67
N PRO A 263 13.53 12.10 10.38
CA PRO A 263 12.96 11.11 9.47
C PRO A 263 11.56 10.67 9.89
N VAL A 264 10.76 10.23 8.91
CA VAL A 264 9.34 9.89 9.15
C VAL A 264 9.22 8.83 10.24
N HIS A 265 10.03 7.77 10.22
CA HIS A 265 9.97 6.73 11.24
C HIS A 265 10.19 7.29 12.66
N GLN A 266 11.18 8.17 12.85
CA GLN A 266 11.41 8.79 14.17
C GLN A 266 10.24 9.68 14.58
N LEU A 267 9.58 10.37 13.64
CA LEU A 267 8.35 11.11 13.91
C LEU A 267 7.22 10.19 14.39
N LEU A 268 7.07 9.02 13.78
CA LEU A 268 6.07 8.03 14.19
C LEU A 268 6.37 7.49 15.60
N VAL A 269 7.63 7.13 15.87
CA VAL A 269 8.06 6.61 17.19
C VAL A 269 7.88 7.67 18.29
N ASP A 270 8.33 8.90 18.06
CA ASP A 270 8.24 9.99 19.05
C ASP A 270 6.80 10.35 19.42
N ASN A 271 5.83 10.00 18.57
CA ASN A 271 4.41 10.26 18.76
C ASN A 271 3.58 9.00 19.12
N ASN A 272 4.25 7.90 19.48
CA ASN A 272 3.65 6.62 19.89
C ASN A 272 2.70 6.03 18.84
N VAL A 273 3.13 6.01 17.57
CA VAL A 273 2.38 5.27 16.53
C VAL A 273 2.55 3.77 16.73
N ASP A 274 1.42 3.06 16.81
CA ASP A 274 1.37 1.62 17.05
C ASP A 274 1.72 0.80 15.82
N VAL A 275 1.06 1.11 14.70
CA VAL A 275 1.09 0.28 13.51
C VAL A 275 1.13 1.12 12.25
N VAL A 276 2.10 0.82 11.39
CA VAL A 276 2.11 1.23 9.99
C VAL A 276 1.63 0.07 9.14
N MET A 277 0.42 0.18 8.60
CA MET A 277 -0.16 -0.80 7.69
C MET A 277 0.20 -0.47 6.24
N HIS A 278 0.76 -1.44 5.54
CA HIS A 278 1.14 -1.29 4.14
C HIS A 278 0.72 -2.45 3.24
N GLY A 279 0.60 -2.19 1.95
CA GLY A 279 0.13 -3.11 0.92
C GLY A 279 1.27 -3.52 -0.02
N HIS A 280 0.99 -3.51 -1.33
CA HIS A 280 1.93 -3.73 -2.45
C HIS A 280 2.55 -5.13 -2.60
N ASP A 281 2.99 -5.72 -1.49
CA ASP A 281 3.93 -6.84 -1.47
C ASP A 281 3.27 -8.21 -1.68
N HIS A 282 1.94 -8.23 -1.67
CA HIS A 282 1.10 -9.42 -1.79
C HIS A 282 1.41 -10.49 -0.72
N VAL A 283 1.78 -10.05 0.49
CA VAL A 283 1.99 -10.90 1.67
C VAL A 283 1.27 -10.31 2.86
N TRP A 284 1.08 -11.10 3.92
CA TRP A 284 0.76 -10.56 5.24
C TRP A 284 1.98 -10.72 6.12
N ALA A 285 2.57 -9.67 6.69
CA ALA A 285 3.78 -9.79 7.50
C ALA A 285 3.66 -8.99 8.78
N PHE A 286 4.04 -9.60 9.91
CA PHE A 286 4.00 -8.97 11.23
C PHE A 286 5.42 -8.69 11.70
N GLU A 287 5.82 -7.42 11.65
CA GLU A 287 7.21 -7.01 11.84
C GLU A 287 7.34 -6.00 12.99
N PRO A 288 7.27 -6.47 14.25
CA PRO A 288 7.36 -5.61 15.42
C PRO A 288 8.79 -5.06 15.59
N GLN A 289 8.91 -3.75 15.80
CA GLN A 289 10.11 -3.10 16.32
C GLN A 289 9.94 -2.93 17.84
N GLU A 290 10.12 -4.02 18.59
CA GLU A 290 9.77 -4.07 20.02
C GLU A 290 10.47 -3.01 20.88
N GLU A 291 11.71 -2.63 20.53
CA GLU A 291 12.48 -1.61 21.25
C GLU A 291 11.94 -0.20 21.03
N GLU A 292 11.27 0.04 19.89
CA GLU A 292 10.74 1.34 19.47
C GLU A 292 9.21 1.44 19.65
N GLY A 293 8.54 0.31 19.95
CA GLY A 293 7.11 0.27 20.24
C GLY A 293 6.19 0.37 19.03
N ILE A 294 6.71 0.19 17.81
CA ILE A 294 5.97 0.33 16.54
C ILE A 294 6.00 -0.97 15.73
N ILE A 295 4.93 -1.26 15.00
CA ILE A 295 4.78 -2.47 14.18
C ILE A 295 4.63 -2.07 12.71
N TYR A 296 5.41 -2.71 11.83
CA TYR A 296 5.15 -2.65 10.40
C TYR A 296 4.35 -3.88 9.99
N GLN A 297 3.19 -3.62 9.38
CA GLN A 297 2.20 -4.63 9.06
C GLN A 297 1.93 -4.63 7.55
N ALA A 298 2.54 -5.57 6.82
CA ALA A 298 2.14 -5.83 5.44
C ALA A 298 0.76 -6.53 5.44
N ILE A 299 -0.18 -6.08 4.60
CA ILE A 299 -1.53 -6.67 4.49
C ILE A 299 -1.67 -7.50 3.20
N PRO A 300 -2.42 -8.61 3.22
CA PRO A 300 -2.47 -9.52 2.09
C PRO A 300 -3.15 -8.86 0.90
N LYS A 301 -2.77 -9.32 -0.29
CA LYS A 301 -3.60 -9.11 -1.46
C LYS A 301 -4.85 -9.99 -1.34
N PRO A 302 -6.07 -9.46 -1.53
CA PRO A 302 -7.30 -10.21 -1.28
C PRO A 302 -7.63 -11.28 -2.31
N ASN A 303 -6.90 -11.35 -3.42
CA ASN A 303 -7.29 -12.14 -4.58
C ASN A 303 -6.15 -12.81 -5.35
N GLN A 304 -4.99 -12.95 -4.72
CA GLN A 304 -3.82 -13.61 -5.26
C GLN A 304 -4.05 -15.13 -5.41
N LEU A 305 -4.04 -15.62 -6.65
CA LEU A 305 -4.20 -17.05 -6.98
C LEU A 305 -2.88 -17.82 -6.88
N ASN A 306 -1.78 -17.19 -7.30
CA ASN A 306 -0.50 -17.89 -7.38
C ASN A 306 0.15 -17.95 -6.00
N TRP A 307 -0.06 -19.07 -5.32
CA TRP A 307 0.46 -19.35 -3.98
C TRP A 307 1.98 -19.51 -3.93
N ASN A 308 2.60 -20.02 -5.00
CA ASN A 308 4.06 -20.17 -5.01
C ASN A 308 4.74 -18.80 -5.04
N GLN A 309 4.20 -17.86 -5.82
CA GLN A 309 4.71 -16.49 -5.85
C GLN A 309 4.64 -15.81 -4.47
N THR A 310 3.59 -16.08 -3.68
CA THR A 310 3.46 -15.46 -2.35
C THR A 310 4.34 -16.13 -1.30
N ILE A 311 4.64 -17.42 -1.46
CA ILE A 311 5.70 -18.07 -0.67
C ILE A 311 7.05 -17.47 -1.03
N ASP A 312 7.37 -17.35 -2.32
CA ASP A 312 8.64 -16.80 -2.78
C ASP A 312 8.84 -15.36 -2.25
N ASN A 313 7.77 -14.56 -2.20
CA ASN A 313 7.79 -13.23 -1.58
C ASN A 313 7.99 -13.25 -0.05
N CYS A 314 7.63 -14.33 0.65
CA CYS A 314 7.94 -14.46 2.08
C CYS A 314 9.34 -15.05 2.34
N ASP A 315 9.85 -15.85 1.41
CA ASP A 315 11.13 -16.57 1.52
C ASP A 315 12.32 -15.75 0.96
N ASP A 316 12.06 -14.58 0.35
CA ASP A 316 13.09 -13.67 -0.18
C ASP A 316 13.96 -13.00 0.91
N GLY A 317 13.56 -13.14 2.18
CA GLY A 317 14.29 -12.64 3.34
C GLY A 317 14.02 -11.17 3.67
N GLU A 318 13.06 -10.53 3.00
CA GLU A 318 12.73 -9.12 3.24
C GLU A 318 11.76 -8.91 4.42
N TYR A 319 11.06 -9.97 4.87
CA TYR A 319 10.01 -9.91 5.90
C TYR A 319 10.27 -10.82 7.10
N VAL A 320 9.77 -10.40 8.27
CA VAL A 320 9.67 -11.21 9.48
C VAL A 320 8.22 -11.68 9.71
N ASN A 321 8.03 -12.91 10.19
CA ASN A 321 6.71 -13.51 10.47
C ASN A 321 5.71 -13.43 9.29
N CYS A 322 6.22 -13.44 8.05
CA CYS A 322 5.44 -13.33 6.81
C CYS A 322 4.48 -14.49 6.65
N LYS A 323 3.32 -14.30 6.01
CA LYS A 323 2.33 -15.30 5.61
C LYS A 323 1.95 -15.04 4.15
N PRO A 324 1.87 -16.07 3.31
CA PRO A 324 1.41 -15.91 1.93
C PRO A 324 -0.05 -15.45 1.85
N SER A 325 -0.34 -14.54 0.91
CA SER A 325 -1.72 -14.16 0.50
C SER A 325 -2.51 -15.38 0.00
N SER A 326 -3.85 -15.40 0.04
CA SER A 326 -4.78 -14.27 0.06
C SER A 326 -5.70 -14.17 1.28
N GLY A 327 -6.28 -12.99 1.47
CA GLY A 327 -7.37 -12.76 2.42
C GLY A 327 -7.51 -11.29 2.77
N TYR A 328 -7.81 -11.00 4.03
CA TYR A 328 -7.89 -9.62 4.53
C TYR A 328 -7.35 -9.55 5.96
N THR A 329 -7.00 -8.34 6.37
CA THR A 329 -6.63 -8.04 7.75
C THR A 329 -7.82 -7.47 8.49
N ARG A 330 -8.10 -8.02 9.66
CA ARG A 330 -9.11 -7.56 10.60
C ARG A 330 -8.43 -6.86 11.77
N VAL A 331 -8.98 -5.74 12.19
CA VAL A 331 -8.54 -5.01 13.38
C VAL A 331 -9.74 -4.79 14.29
N ALA A 332 -9.61 -5.18 15.55
CA ALA A 332 -10.60 -4.93 16.59
C ALA A 332 -9.96 -4.08 17.68
N VAL A 333 -10.44 -2.85 17.85
CA VAL A 333 -9.96 -1.91 18.87
C VAL A 333 -10.94 -1.94 20.06
N THR A 334 -10.41 -2.04 21.26
CA THR A 334 -11.12 -1.90 22.53
C THR A 334 -10.41 -0.87 23.41
N GLU A 335 -11.00 -0.51 24.55
CA GLU A 335 -10.34 0.36 25.52
C GLU A 335 -8.97 -0.23 25.93
N GLY A 336 -7.89 0.51 25.67
CA GLY A 336 -6.52 0.15 26.04
C GLY A 336 -5.89 -1.03 25.29
N SER A 337 -6.52 -1.58 24.25
CA SER A 337 -5.89 -2.62 23.42
C SER A 337 -6.50 -2.74 22.04
N PHE A 338 -5.74 -3.29 21.09
CA PHE A 338 -6.29 -3.75 19.83
C PHE A 338 -5.73 -5.11 19.43
N ARG A 339 -6.49 -5.83 18.59
CA ARG A 339 -6.09 -7.10 18.01
C ARG A 339 -6.09 -7.01 16.48
N VAL A 340 -5.00 -7.45 15.88
CA VAL A 340 -4.84 -7.55 14.41
C VAL A 340 -4.81 -9.02 14.03
N GLU A 341 -5.57 -9.40 13.01
CA GLU A 341 -5.70 -10.78 12.55
C GLU A 341 -5.66 -10.89 11.04
N TYR A 342 -4.95 -11.89 10.53
CA TYR A 342 -5.02 -12.30 9.13
C TYR A 342 -6.11 -13.36 8.94
N VAL A 343 -7.19 -12.97 8.27
CA VAL A 343 -8.25 -13.91 7.85
C VAL A 343 -7.97 -14.35 6.42
N ARG A 344 -7.67 -15.63 6.23
CA ARG A 344 -7.29 -16.18 4.93
C ARG A 344 -8.51 -16.50 4.09
N GLU A 345 -8.44 -16.19 2.81
CA GLU A 345 -9.36 -16.72 1.80
C GLU A 345 -8.60 -17.56 0.78
N ALA A 346 -9.14 -18.74 0.45
CA ALA A 346 -8.51 -19.69 -0.44
C ALA A 346 -9.54 -20.45 -1.27
N LEU A 347 -9.18 -20.72 -2.52
CA LEU A 347 -9.98 -21.54 -3.44
C LEU A 347 -9.35 -22.91 -3.63
N ASP A 348 -10.20 -23.91 -3.86
CA ASP A 348 -9.81 -25.18 -4.41
C ASP A 348 -9.49 -24.96 -5.90
N PRO A 349 -8.23 -25.16 -6.33
CA PRO A 349 -7.84 -24.90 -7.71
C PRO A 349 -8.56 -25.81 -8.72
N ALA A 350 -9.08 -26.97 -8.32
CA ALA A 350 -9.80 -27.87 -9.20
C ALA A 350 -11.26 -27.46 -9.43
N THR A 351 -11.88 -26.84 -8.43
CA THR A 351 -13.33 -26.54 -8.45
C THR A 351 -13.65 -25.05 -8.46
N ASN A 352 -12.66 -24.19 -8.19
CA ASN A 352 -12.82 -22.77 -7.90
C ASN A 352 -13.81 -22.48 -6.75
N LEU A 353 -14.06 -23.47 -5.89
CA LEU A 353 -14.91 -23.32 -4.71
C LEU A 353 -14.08 -22.93 -3.48
N ARG A 354 -14.73 -22.29 -2.52
CA ARG A 354 -14.13 -21.94 -1.22
C ARG A 354 -13.56 -23.19 -0.53
N LYS A 355 -12.29 -23.15 -0.10
CA LYS A 355 -11.67 -24.24 0.69
C LYS A 355 -12.27 -24.29 2.10
N ALA A 356 -12.19 -25.46 2.74
CA ALA A 356 -12.71 -25.66 4.10
C ALA A 356 -12.11 -24.72 5.15
N LYS A 357 -10.85 -24.30 4.97
CA LYS A 357 -10.12 -23.36 5.86
C LYS A 357 -10.18 -21.89 5.42
N SER A 358 -11.04 -21.57 4.47
CA SER A 358 -11.27 -20.18 4.05
C SER A 358 -12.12 -19.47 5.10
N GLY A 359 -11.73 -18.28 5.52
CA GLY A 359 -12.26 -17.56 6.67
C GLY A 359 -11.56 -17.88 8.00
N ASP A 360 -10.55 -18.75 8.00
CA ASP A 360 -9.78 -19.05 9.22
C ASP A 360 -8.78 -17.92 9.52
N VAL A 361 -8.61 -17.62 10.81
CA VAL A 361 -7.54 -16.74 11.29
C VAL A 361 -6.21 -17.50 11.23
N MET A 362 -5.32 -17.07 10.35
CA MET A 362 -4.00 -17.69 10.16
C MET A 362 -2.97 -17.25 11.18
N CYS A 363 -3.11 -16.03 11.66
CA CYS A 363 -2.23 -15.39 12.61
C CYS A 363 -2.95 -14.16 13.18
N GLY A 364 -2.69 -13.85 14.45
CA GLY A 364 -3.02 -12.56 15.01
C GLY A 364 -2.09 -12.18 16.16
N TYR A 365 -2.14 -10.91 16.52
CA TYR A 365 -1.45 -10.38 17.68
C TYR A 365 -2.32 -9.34 18.37
N THR A 366 -2.05 -9.15 19.65
CA THR A 366 -2.70 -8.15 20.48
C THR A 366 -1.66 -7.16 20.96
N VAL A 367 -1.98 -5.88 20.85
CA VAL A 367 -1.22 -4.79 21.44
C VAL A 367 -2.03 -4.24 22.59
N THR A 368 -1.43 -4.16 23.77
CA THR A 368 -2.05 -3.59 24.96
C THR A 368 -1.25 -2.37 25.38
N GLU A 369 -1.96 -1.26 25.57
CA GLU A 369 -1.42 -0.03 26.11
C GLU A 369 -0.77 -0.32 27.47
N ARG A 370 0.42 0.25 27.70
CA ARG A 370 1.02 0.31 29.03
C ARG A 370 1.12 1.78 29.44
N GLY A 371 0.96 2.05 30.73
CA GLY A 371 0.83 3.42 31.24
C GLY A 371 2.00 4.32 30.83
N ALA A 372 1.77 5.65 30.88
CA ALA A 372 2.47 6.79 30.27
C ALA A 372 4.02 6.85 30.11
N ASN A 373 4.80 5.80 30.38
CA ASN A 373 6.25 5.73 30.14
C ASN A 373 6.74 4.29 29.79
N GLU A 374 5.86 3.42 29.28
CA GLU A 374 6.22 2.04 28.89
C GLU A 374 5.85 1.81 27.42
N THR A 375 6.72 1.09 26.67
CA THR A 375 6.36 0.63 25.33
C THR A 375 5.19 -0.34 25.40
N HIS A 376 4.29 -0.30 24.42
CA HIS A 376 3.15 -1.20 24.37
C HIS A 376 3.57 -2.67 24.46
N SER A 377 2.76 -3.50 25.12
CA SER A 377 3.03 -4.95 25.14
C SER A 377 2.42 -5.60 23.91
N ILE A 378 3.25 -6.30 23.15
CA ILE A 378 2.83 -7.03 21.94
C ILE A 378 2.81 -8.52 22.27
N GLN A 379 1.66 -9.17 22.06
CA GLN A 379 1.48 -10.61 22.23
C GLN A 379 0.98 -11.23 20.92
N ALA A 380 1.84 -11.97 20.24
CA ALA A 380 1.50 -12.71 19.02
C ALA A 380 1.04 -14.14 19.31
N ASP A 381 0.10 -14.64 18.50
CA ASP A 381 -0.31 -16.03 18.51
C ASP A 381 0.86 -16.93 18.06
N ALA A 382 0.96 -18.16 18.59
CA ALA A 382 2.11 -19.03 18.32
C ALA A 382 2.30 -19.39 16.82
N ASN A 383 1.21 -19.41 16.05
CA ASN A 383 1.22 -19.65 14.61
C ASN A 383 1.76 -18.45 13.81
N CYS A 384 1.84 -17.25 14.39
CA CYS A 384 2.47 -16.08 13.76
C CYS A 384 3.98 -16.22 13.65
N LEU A 385 4.61 -16.72 14.71
CA LEU A 385 6.07 -16.74 14.89
C LEU A 385 6.78 -17.91 14.19
N THR A 386 6.07 -18.65 13.34
CA THR A 386 6.65 -19.77 12.58
C THR A 386 6.58 -19.51 11.08
N SER A 387 7.67 -19.83 10.38
CA SER A 387 7.79 -19.77 8.91
C SER A 387 7.40 -21.08 8.21
N GLN A 388 6.85 -22.06 8.94
CA GLN A 388 6.54 -23.37 8.35
C GLN A 388 5.19 -23.36 7.62
N TRP A 389 5.23 -23.17 6.30
CA TRP A 389 4.06 -23.20 5.41
C TRP A 389 3.68 -24.59 4.90
N SER A 390 4.58 -25.57 4.99
CA SER A 390 4.45 -26.89 4.35
C SER A 390 3.19 -27.65 4.78
N SER A 391 2.83 -27.58 6.07
CA SER A 391 1.60 -28.20 6.60
C SER A 391 0.29 -27.62 6.03
N TRP A 392 0.36 -26.49 5.31
CA TRP A 392 -0.79 -25.81 4.69
C TRP A 392 -0.87 -26.02 3.17
N GLN A 393 0.18 -26.60 2.55
CA GLN A 393 0.11 -27.16 1.19
C GLN A 393 -0.67 -28.49 1.16
N ASP A 394 -0.65 -29.24 2.27
CA ASP A 394 -1.05 -30.65 2.32
C ASP A 394 -2.56 -30.93 2.18
N ASP A 395 -3.42 -29.91 2.07
CA ASP A 395 -4.86 -30.13 1.92
C ASP A 395 -5.32 -30.33 0.46
N ASN A 396 -4.39 -30.43 -0.52
CA ASN A 396 -4.56 -31.16 -1.81
C ASN A 396 -3.30 -31.01 -2.67
N GLY A 397 -2.29 -31.86 -2.46
CA GLY A 397 -1.08 -31.91 -3.28
C GLY A 397 -1.40 -31.91 -4.78
N GLY A 398 -0.97 -30.85 -5.47
CA GLY A 398 -1.04 -30.71 -6.90
C GLY A 398 -0.54 -29.32 -7.29
N GLU A 399 0.53 -29.27 -8.09
CA GLU A 399 0.94 -28.06 -8.79
C GLU A 399 -0.31 -27.43 -9.43
N ALA A 400 -0.54 -26.15 -9.18
CA ALA A 400 -1.58 -25.40 -9.85
C ALA A 400 -1.28 -25.41 -11.36
N GLN A 401 -1.88 -26.35 -12.10
CA GLN A 401 -1.92 -26.24 -13.54
C GLN A 401 -2.75 -25.00 -13.86
N LEU A 402 -2.10 -24.03 -14.51
CA LEU A 402 -2.74 -22.92 -15.19
C LEU A 402 -3.93 -23.46 -16.00
N LEU A 403 -5.14 -23.26 -15.48
CA LEU A 403 -6.36 -23.46 -16.26
C LEU A 403 -6.44 -22.28 -17.24
N THR A 404 -5.73 -22.40 -18.36
CA THR A 404 -6.04 -21.63 -19.57
C THR A 404 -7.33 -22.17 -20.16
N GLN A 405 -8.47 -21.52 -19.88
CA GLN A 405 -9.59 -21.40 -20.83
C GLN A 405 -10.29 -20.06 -20.66
#